data_AF-A0A960TG45-F1
#
_entry.id   AF-A0A960TG45-F1
#
_cell.length_a   1.000
_cell.length_b   1.000
_cell.length_c   1.000
_cell.angle_alpha   90.00
_cell.angle_beta   90.00
_cell.angle_gamma   90.00
#
_symmetry.space_group_name_H-M   'P 1'
#
loop_
_entity.id
_entity.type
_entity.pdbx_description
1 polymer ?
#
loop_
_entity_poly.entity_id
_entity_poly.type
_entity_poly.pdbx_seq_one_letter_code
_entity_poly.pdbx_strand_id
1 'polypeptide(L)'
;MIPPLAFINLGPWEIALIVILALLLFGGKKLPTLAKDLGTGIKEFRKSLSAAQEDEPQPAQQIEEEPPVKKAPQRKKSSKKKA
;
A
#
# COMPACT_ATOMS: atom_id res chain seq x y z
N MET A 1 41.19 8.21 -1.53
CA MET A 1 40.39 8.62 -2.70
C MET A 1 39.01 8.02 -2.55
N ILE A 2 38.04 8.78 -2.03
CA ILE A 2 36.66 8.29 -1.88
C ILE A 2 36.04 8.28 -3.28
N PRO A 3 35.54 7.15 -3.80
CA PRO A 3 34.98 7.10 -5.14
C PRO A 3 33.72 7.99 -5.20
N PRO A 4 33.64 8.94 -6.14
CA PRO A 4 32.51 9.89 -6.25
C PRO A 4 31.17 9.23 -6.58
N LEU A 5 31.17 7.91 -6.86
CA LEU A 5 29.99 7.10 -7.16
C LEU A 5 29.26 6.57 -5.91
N ALA A 6 29.87 6.71 -4.71
CA ALA A 6 29.25 6.24 -3.46
C ALA A 6 27.97 7.02 -3.12
N PHE A 7 27.82 8.27 -3.59
CA PHE A 7 26.65 9.10 -3.31
C PHE A 7 25.43 8.79 -4.20
N ILE A 8 25.62 8.12 -5.35
CA ILE A 8 24.51 7.80 -6.26
C ILE A 8 23.76 6.54 -5.78
N ASN A 9 24.43 5.67 -5.02
CA ASN A 9 23.80 4.54 -4.37
C ASN A 9 23.34 4.94 -2.97
N LEU A 10 22.30 5.78 -2.89
CA LEU A 10 21.62 6.06 -1.63
C LEU A 10 21.07 4.75 -1.05
N GLY A 11 21.83 4.13 -0.16
CA GLY A 11 21.43 2.91 0.51
C GLY A 11 20.32 3.17 1.53
N PRO A 12 19.70 2.10 2.05
CA PRO A 12 18.73 2.21 3.15
C PRO A 12 19.30 2.97 4.35
N TRP A 13 20.62 2.89 4.57
CA TRP A 13 21.32 3.54 5.66
C TRP A 13 21.41 5.07 5.49
N GLU A 14 21.76 5.55 4.29
CA GLU A 14 21.78 6.99 3.98
C GLU A 14 20.37 7.59 4.04
N ILE A 15 19.36 6.87 3.52
CA ILE A 15 17.97 7.29 3.62
C ILE A 15 17.54 7.40 5.08
N ALA A 16 17.89 6.43 5.92
CA ALA A 16 17.60 6.47 7.35
C ALA A 16 18.26 7.68 8.05
N LEU A 17 19.49 8.02 7.69
CA LEU A 17 20.18 9.22 8.18
C LEU A 17 19.46 10.52 7.80
N ILE A 18 19.05 10.65 6.54
CA ILE A 18 18.29 11.81 6.06
C ILE A 18 16.95 11.91 6.79
N VAL A 19 16.25 10.79 6.97
CA VAL A 19 14.99 10.74 7.72
C VAL A 19 15.22 11.13 9.17
N ILE A 20 16.28 10.64 9.84
CA ILE A 20 16.64 11.08 11.21
C ILE A 20 16.82 12.60 11.28
N LEU A 21 17.53 13.18 10.31
CA LEU A 21 17.81 14.61 10.30
C LEU A 21 16.55 15.43 10.05
N ALA A 22 15.70 14.97 9.12
CA ALA A 22 14.39 15.54 8.88
C ALA A 22 13.46 15.42 10.11
N LEU A 23 13.49 14.28 10.82
CA LEU A 23 12.74 14.09 12.08
C LEU A 23 13.24 15.01 13.19
N LEU A 24 14.52 15.40 13.20
CA LEU A 24 15.05 16.39 14.15
C LEU A 24 14.54 17.80 13.83
N LEU A 25 14.54 18.18 12.55
CA LEU A 25 14.09 19.51 12.09
C LEU A 25 12.57 19.69 12.19
N PHE A 26 11.81 18.68 11.73
CA PHE A 26 10.35 18.73 11.67
C PHE A 26 9.68 18.10 12.89
N GLY A 27 10.39 17.24 13.64
CA GLY A 27 9.83 16.46 14.75
C GLY A 27 9.21 15.14 14.30
N GLY A 28 9.37 14.09 15.11
CA GLY A 28 8.89 12.73 14.82
C GLY A 28 7.39 12.59 14.54
N LYS A 29 6.58 13.55 14.99
CA LYS A 29 5.13 13.56 14.83
C LYS A 29 4.66 14.26 13.56
N LYS A 30 5.45 15.16 12.96
CA LYS A 30 4.99 15.99 11.84
C LYS A 30 5.06 15.27 10.50
N LEU A 31 6.12 14.51 10.24
CA LEU A 31 6.24 13.71 9.01
C LEU A 31 5.07 12.73 8.77
N PRO A 32 4.65 11.89 9.75
CA PRO A 32 3.52 10.98 9.54
C PRO A 32 2.18 11.70 9.43
N THR A 33 1.99 12.84 10.10
CA THR A 33 0.78 13.66 9.95
C THR A 33 0.70 14.27 8.55
N LEU A 34 1.78 14.89 8.06
CA LEU A 34 1.84 15.44 6.71
C LEU A 34 1.61 14.36 5.64
N ALA A 35 2.20 13.17 5.83
CA ALA A 35 1.98 12.05 4.92
C ALA A 35 0.51 11.57 4.91
N LYS A 36 -0.17 11.57 6.06
CA LYS A 36 -1.59 11.22 6.16
C LYS A 36 -2.48 12.25 5.45
N ASP A 37 -2.22 13.53 5.65
CA ASP A 37 -2.99 14.61 5.05
C ASP A 37 -2.78 14.62 3.52
N LEU A 38 -1.52 14.51 3.07
CA LEU A 38 -1.16 14.43 1.66
C LEU A 38 -1.72 13.16 1.00
N GLY A 39 -1.65 12.02 1.68
CA GLY A 39 -2.17 10.74 1.20
C GLY A 39 -3.69 10.75 1.02
N THR A 40 -4.41 11.41 1.93
CA THR A 40 -5.87 11.59 1.83
C THR A 40 -6.22 12.48 0.64
N GLY A 41 -5.51 13.60 0.48
CA GLY A 41 -5.69 14.49 -0.69
C GLY A 41 -5.39 13.80 -2.02
N ILE A 42 -4.29 13.03 -2.11
CA ILE A 42 -3.95 12.25 -3.32
C ILE A 42 -5.01 11.19 -3.60
N LYS A 43 -5.55 10.51 -2.57
CA LYS A 43 -6.57 9.48 -2.72
C LYS A 43 -7.88 10.05 -3.27
N GLU A 44 -8.32 11.19 -2.74
CA GLU A 44 -9.51 11.89 -3.23
C GLU A 44 -9.29 12.42 -4.64
N PHE A 45 -8.11 12.99 -4.93
CA PHE A 45 -7.73 13.46 -6.25
C PHE A 45 -7.74 12.32 -7.28
N ARG A 46 -7.17 11.16 -6.94
CA ARG A 46 -7.22 9.96 -7.79
C ARG A 46 -8.66 9.50 -8.03
N LYS A 47 -9.50 9.49 -6.99
CA LYS A 47 -10.90 9.08 -7.10
C LYS A 47 -11.70 10.02 -8.00
N SER A 48 -11.50 11.34 -7.90
CA SER A 48 -12.15 12.31 -8.78
C SER A 48 -11.64 12.21 -10.22
N LEU A 49 -10.35 11.93 -10.42
CA LEU A 49 -9.78 11.73 -11.75
C LEU A 49 -10.31 10.45 -12.41
N SER A 50 -10.42 9.35 -11.66
CA SER A 50 -10.99 8.10 -12.17
C SER A 50 -12.48 8.24 -12.47
N ALA A 51 -13.26 8.88 -11.58
CA ALA A 51 -14.68 9.13 -11.81
C ALA A 51 -14.93 10.04 -13.03
N ALA A 52 -14.04 11.01 -13.28
CA ALA A 52 -14.09 11.87 -14.47
C ALA A 52 -13.65 11.13 -15.76
N GLN A 53 -12.99 9.97 -15.63
CA GLN A 53 -12.63 9.10 -16.75
C GLN A 53 -13.69 8.02 -17.02
N GLU A 54 -14.63 7.82 -16.09
CA GLU A 54 -15.64 6.74 -16.08
C GLU A 54 -16.90 7.06 -16.91
N ASP A 55 -16.94 8.23 -17.57
CA ASP A 55 -17.84 8.47 -18.72
C ASP A 55 -17.47 7.59 -19.93
N GLU A 56 -16.33 6.89 -19.89
CA GLU A 56 -16.04 5.70 -20.70
C GLU A 56 -16.10 4.43 -19.83
N PRO A 57 -16.78 3.34 -20.28
CA PRO A 57 -16.95 2.15 -19.47
C PRO A 57 -15.61 1.39 -19.36
N GLN A 58 -14.89 1.56 -18.26
CA GLN A 58 -13.75 0.71 -17.91
C GLN A 58 -14.08 -0.16 -16.69
N PRO A 59 -13.78 -1.47 -16.74
CA PRO A 59 -14.18 -2.41 -15.72
C PRO A 59 -13.41 -2.13 -14.42
N ALA A 60 -14.14 -2.17 -13.31
CA ALA A 60 -13.63 -2.06 -11.96
C ALA A 60 -12.35 -2.90 -11.77
N GLN A 61 -11.22 -2.22 -11.54
CA GLN A 61 -10.06 -2.83 -10.92
C GLN A 61 -10.38 -3.02 -9.43
N GLN A 62 -11.18 -4.05 -9.18
CA GLN A 62 -11.16 -4.75 -7.90
C GLN A 62 -9.73 -5.24 -7.72
N ILE A 63 -9.06 -4.72 -6.69
CA ILE A 63 -7.90 -5.41 -6.14
C ILE A 63 -8.45 -6.71 -5.59
N GLU A 64 -8.34 -7.74 -6.40
CA GLU A 64 -8.53 -9.13 -6.05
C GLU A 64 -7.44 -9.49 -5.04
N GLU A 65 -7.72 -9.27 -3.76
CA GLU A 65 -7.09 -10.04 -2.71
C GLU A 65 -7.67 -11.45 -2.83
N GLU A 66 -6.92 -12.30 -3.53
CA GLU A 66 -7.18 -13.74 -3.61
C GLU A 66 -7.52 -14.30 -2.21
N PRO A 67 -8.59 -15.09 -2.09
CA PRO A 67 -8.97 -15.69 -0.81
C PRO A 67 -7.89 -16.67 -0.35
N PRO A 68 -7.44 -16.65 0.92
CA PRO A 68 -6.71 -17.78 1.47
C PRO A 68 -7.67 -18.97 1.57
N VAL A 69 -7.61 -19.83 0.56
CA VAL A 69 -8.23 -21.15 0.55
C VAL A 69 -7.72 -21.93 1.78
N LYS A 70 -8.67 -22.49 2.55
CA LYS A 70 -8.59 -23.53 3.60
C LYS A 70 -8.76 -23.05 5.05
N LYS A 71 -10.03 -22.79 5.42
CA LYS A 71 -10.60 -23.45 6.61
C LYS A 71 -11.85 -24.23 6.20
N ALA A 72 -11.77 -25.54 6.39
CA ALA A 72 -12.75 -26.52 6.01
C ALA A 72 -14.13 -26.23 6.62
N PRO A 73 -15.23 -26.27 5.84
CA PRO A 73 -16.55 -26.43 6.41
C PRO A 73 -16.74 -27.92 6.75
N GLN A 74 -16.64 -28.27 8.03
CA GLN A 74 -17.29 -29.48 8.55
C GLN A 74 -18.79 -29.35 8.30
N ARG A 75 -19.28 -29.96 7.22
CA ARG A 75 -20.71 -30.11 6.97
C ARG A 75 -20.99 -31.59 6.69
N LYS A 76 -21.42 -32.26 7.76
CA LYS A 76 -22.47 -33.28 7.77
C LYS A 76 -22.46 -34.25 6.57
N LYS A 77 -21.76 -35.37 6.71
CA LYS A 77 -22.15 -36.61 6.01
C LYS A 77 -23.40 -37.17 6.69
N SER A 78 -24.57 -36.70 6.26
CA SER A 78 -25.86 -37.31 6.54
C SER A 78 -26.55 -37.65 5.21
N SER A 79 -26.91 -38.92 5.05
CA SER A 79 -27.51 -39.57 3.88
C SER A 79 -26.53 -39.75 2.71
N LYS A 80 -26.40 -40.94 2.09
CA LYS A 80 -27.49 -41.79 1.63
C LYS A 80 -26.93 -43.17 1.21
N LYS A 81 -27.55 -44.23 1.74
CA LYS A 81 -28.06 -45.41 1.00
C LYS A 81 -27.05 -46.49 0.53
N LYS A 82 -27.48 -47.74 0.77
CA LYS A 82 -27.07 -49.05 0.19
C LYS A 82 -25.91 -49.78 0.87
N ALA A 83 -26.22 -50.66 1.81
CA ALA A 83 -26.23 -52.12 1.63
C ALA A 83 -27.08 -52.74 2.73
#